data_AF-A0A1I8GUY4-F1
#
_entry.id   AF-A0A1I8GUY4-F1
#
_cell.length_a   1.000
_cell.length_b   1.000
_cell.length_c   1.000
_cell.angle_alpha   90.00
_cell.angle_beta   90.00
_cell.angle_gamma   90.00
#
_symmetry.space_group_name_H-M   'P 1'
#
loop_
_entity.id
_entity.type
_entity.pdbx_description
1 polymer ?
#
loop_
_entity_poly.entity_id
_entity_poly.type
_entity_poly.pdbx_seq_one_letter_code
_entity_poly.pdbx_strand_id
1 'polypeptide(L)'
;VGLLLFVCLWLLFAKCNEGVTKLISRSRAPVVNLAASSGASHRRQAACLCLVCLATVLLVIYLFKEQSLWLSLICLPPNLQTYGFWSLLFTVTVADMLLKFVVMSIKLSAVCLLSDRLSCVSLTRIYLIVERFYQLYRQFVPIGVWYVTLVSGGGADSSRIYTSLLVIAYAIFKVHSLYTSAIPLVKILANLIQTPTLFGNNTAQSSTKSSDTGSCSDSNECPICRELMRGPVRLACQHAFCLDCLLRWLAQSRTCPMCRQAVAPPVDGQDALAWLDGSTTSGLQIY
;
A
#
# COMPACT_ATOMS: atom_id res chain seq x y z
N VAL A 1 -25.81 16.34 -4.27
CA VAL A 1 -24.41 16.78 -4.46
C VAL A 1 -23.40 15.75 -3.91
N GLY A 2 -23.51 15.30 -2.65
CA GLY A 2 -22.53 14.37 -2.05
C GLY A 2 -22.29 13.05 -2.81
N LEU A 3 -23.34 12.34 -3.22
CA LEU A 3 -23.20 11.07 -3.96
C LEU A 3 -22.46 11.23 -5.30
N LEU A 4 -22.79 12.28 -6.06
CA LEU A 4 -22.13 12.57 -7.34
C LEU A 4 -20.64 12.85 -7.12
N LEU A 5 -20.30 13.67 -6.11
CA LEU A 5 -18.91 13.93 -5.73
C LEU A 5 -18.17 12.64 -5.34
N PHE A 6 -18.81 11.77 -4.55
CA PHE A 6 -18.22 10.48 -4.19
C PHE A 6 -17.95 9.59 -5.42
N VAL A 7 -18.91 9.46 -6.34
CA VAL A 7 -18.74 8.69 -7.58
C VAL A 7 -17.62 9.28 -8.44
N CYS A 8 -17.56 10.60 -8.60
CA CYS A 8 -16.47 11.26 -9.32
C CYS A 8 -15.11 11.00 -8.66
N LEU A 9 -15.00 11.11 -7.34
CA LEU A 9 -13.78 10.80 -6.60
C LEU A 9 -13.36 9.33 -6.75
N TRP A 10 -14.32 8.40 -6.72
CA TRP A 10 -14.04 6.98 -6.90
C TRP A 10 -13.52 6.66 -8.31
N LEU A 11 -14.16 7.21 -9.34
CA LEU A 11 -13.72 7.03 -10.73
C LEU A 11 -12.33 7.64 -10.95
N LEU A 12 -12.10 8.83 -10.40
CA LEU A 12 -10.80 9.49 -10.46
C LEU A 12 -9.74 8.66 -9.71
N PHE A 13 -10.05 8.15 -8.52
CA PHE A 13 -9.18 7.25 -7.78
C PHE A 13 -8.83 6.02 -8.60
N ALA A 14 -9.82 5.34 -9.21
CA ALA A 14 -9.57 4.15 -10.01
C ALA A 14 -8.59 4.43 -11.17
N LYS A 15 -8.80 5.55 -11.89
CA LYS A 15 -7.91 5.97 -12.99
C LYS A 15 -6.51 6.35 -12.51
N CYS A 16 -6.42 7.12 -11.42
CA CYS A 16 -5.13 7.51 -10.88
C CYS A 16 -4.37 6.28 -10.34
N ASN A 17 -5.06 5.33 -9.69
CA ASN A 17 -4.43 4.13 -9.11
C ASN A 17 -3.88 3.23 -10.21
N GLU A 18 -4.63 3.04 -11.30
CA GLU A 18 -4.15 2.35 -12.49
C GLU A 18 -2.90 3.04 -13.08
N GLY A 19 -2.91 4.38 -13.16
CA GLY A 19 -1.77 5.19 -13.60
C GLY A 19 -0.54 5.03 -12.72
N VAL A 20 -0.71 5.07 -11.39
CA VAL A 20 0.35 4.86 -10.40
C VAL A 20 0.98 3.47 -10.58
N THR A 21 0.19 2.41 -10.64
CA THR A 21 0.68 1.04 -10.83
C THR A 21 1.46 0.89 -12.13
N LYS A 22 0.96 1.48 -13.24
CA LYS A 22 1.67 1.49 -14.54
C LYS A 22 2.99 2.25 -14.50
N LEU A 23 3.05 3.38 -13.79
CA LEU A 23 4.27 4.17 -13.66
C LEU A 23 5.32 3.46 -12.79
N ILE A 24 4.88 2.88 -11.67
CA ILE A 24 5.75 2.13 -10.75
C ILE A 24 6.26 0.85 -11.41
N SER A 25 5.44 0.13 -12.18
CA SER A 25 5.90 -1.06 -12.90
C SER A 25 6.94 -0.70 -13.97
N ARG A 26 6.75 0.41 -14.69
CA ARG A 26 7.73 0.94 -15.65
C ARG A 26 9.03 1.40 -15.00
N SER A 27 8.99 2.03 -13.83
CA SER A 27 10.21 2.45 -13.12
C SER A 27 11.05 1.29 -12.62
N ARG A 28 10.50 0.07 -12.59
CA ARG A 28 11.21 -1.16 -12.26
C ARG A 28 11.77 -1.90 -13.47
N ALA A 29 11.47 -1.46 -14.70
CA ALA A 29 12.01 -2.09 -15.90
C ALA A 29 13.54 -1.88 -16.00
N PRO A 30 14.30 -2.87 -16.49
CA PRO A 30 15.76 -2.75 -16.60
C PRO A 30 16.16 -1.59 -17.54
N VAL A 31 17.23 -0.88 -17.16
CA VAL A 31 17.77 0.32 -17.83
C VAL A 31 18.06 0.10 -19.31
N VAL A 32 18.35 -1.14 -19.73
CA VAL A 32 18.62 -1.54 -21.12
C VAL A 32 17.50 -1.15 -22.09
N ASN A 33 16.26 -0.99 -21.60
CA ASN A 33 15.10 -0.63 -22.43
C ASN A 33 14.68 0.86 -22.34
N LEU A 34 15.34 1.69 -21.53
CA LEU A 34 14.98 3.11 -21.39
C LEU A 34 16.00 3.99 -22.12
N ALA A 35 15.67 4.39 -23.35
CA ALA A 35 16.32 5.54 -23.98
C ALA A 35 16.21 6.76 -23.04
N ALA A 36 17.26 7.59 -22.96
CA ALA A 36 17.32 8.76 -22.07
C ALA A 36 16.13 9.74 -22.23
N SER A 37 15.50 9.79 -23.41
CA SER A 37 14.27 10.56 -23.68
C SER A 37 13.01 10.01 -22.97
N SER A 38 12.96 8.69 -22.72
CA SER A 38 11.86 7.99 -22.04
C SER A 38 11.78 8.32 -20.55
N GLY A 39 12.94 8.48 -19.88
CA GLY A 39 13.00 8.80 -18.45
C GLY A 39 12.47 10.20 -18.10
N ALA A 40 12.70 11.19 -18.97
CA ALA A 40 12.14 12.53 -18.80
C ALA A 40 10.61 12.54 -18.98
N SER A 41 10.10 11.80 -19.97
CA SER A 41 8.66 11.64 -20.20
C SER A 41 7.96 10.92 -19.03
N HIS A 42 8.57 9.86 -18.51
CA HIS A 42 8.06 9.10 -17.36
C HIS A 42 7.94 9.97 -16.10
N ARG A 43 8.98 10.75 -15.77
CA ARG A 43 8.95 11.69 -14.63
C ARG A 43 7.91 12.80 -14.81
N ARG A 44 7.73 13.32 -16.03
CA ARG A 44 6.67 14.29 -16.33
C ARG A 44 5.28 13.70 -16.12
N GLN A 45 5.04 12.46 -16.54
CA GLN A 45 3.78 11.75 -16.30
C GLN A 45 3.52 11.55 -14.80
N ALA A 46 4.54 11.13 -14.04
CA ALA A 46 4.43 10.97 -12.59
C ALA A 46 4.17 12.30 -11.87
N ALA A 47 4.85 13.37 -12.26
CA ALA A 47 4.64 14.71 -11.71
C ALA A 47 3.22 15.24 -12.02
N CYS A 48 2.75 15.09 -13.26
CA CYS A 48 1.40 15.46 -13.65
C CYS A 48 0.35 14.72 -12.81
N LEU A 49 0.48 13.39 -12.68
CA LEU A 49 -0.44 12.59 -11.89
C LEU A 49 -0.39 12.97 -10.40
N CYS A 50 0.79 13.30 -9.87
CA CYS A 50 0.96 13.77 -8.50
C CYS A 50 0.21 15.10 -8.28
N LEU A 51 0.35 16.04 -9.21
CA LEU A 51 -0.38 17.31 -9.18
C LEU A 51 -1.89 17.11 -9.25
N VAL A 52 -2.39 16.18 -10.07
CA VAL A 52 -3.83 15.86 -10.11
C VAL A 52 -4.30 15.34 -8.76
N CYS A 53 -3.58 14.40 -8.14
CA CYS A 53 -3.93 13.86 -6.82
C CYS A 53 -3.92 14.95 -5.74
N LEU A 54 -2.88 15.79 -5.69
CA LEU A 54 -2.77 16.89 -4.73
C LEU A 54 -3.86 17.95 -4.94
N ALA A 55 -4.10 18.35 -6.19
CA ALA A 55 -5.15 19.31 -6.54
C ALA A 55 -6.54 18.77 -6.15
N THR A 56 -6.78 17.46 -6.32
CA THR A 56 -8.02 16.82 -5.89
C THR A 56 -8.21 16.92 -4.37
N VAL A 57 -7.15 16.66 -3.59
CA VAL A 57 -7.20 16.78 -2.12
C VAL A 57 -7.49 18.22 -1.71
N LEU A 58 -6.76 19.19 -2.29
CA LEU A 58 -6.93 20.60 -2.00
C LEU A 58 -8.32 21.12 -2.40
N LEU A 59 -8.83 20.70 -3.56
CA LEU A 59 -10.17 21.08 -4.04
C LEU A 59 -11.26 20.60 -3.08
N VAL A 60 -11.22 19.35 -2.63
CA VAL A 60 -12.22 18.82 -1.69
C VAL A 60 -12.12 19.51 -0.34
N ILE A 61 -10.91 19.75 0.18
CA ILE A 61 -10.72 20.51 1.43
C ILE A 61 -11.29 21.93 1.30
N TYR A 62 -11.09 22.57 0.15
CA TYR A 62 -11.65 23.89 -0.13
C TYR A 62 -13.18 23.88 -0.22
N LEU A 63 -13.77 22.93 -0.95
CA LEU A 63 -15.22 22.78 -1.10
C LEU A 63 -15.94 22.56 0.24
N PHE A 64 -15.30 21.87 1.18
CA PHE A 64 -15.86 21.54 2.50
C PHE A 64 -15.18 22.30 3.65
N LYS A 65 -14.62 23.48 3.37
CA LYS A 65 -13.90 24.30 4.37
C LYS A 65 -14.79 24.66 5.56
N GLU A 66 -16.05 25.02 5.31
CA GLU A 66 -17.02 25.39 6.35
C GLU A 66 -17.34 24.23 7.30
N GLN A 67 -17.36 23.00 6.78
CA GLN A 67 -17.61 21.77 7.56
C GLN A 67 -16.33 21.23 8.22
N SER A 68 -15.19 21.91 8.07
CA SER A 68 -13.88 21.54 8.62
C SER A 68 -13.50 20.07 8.41
N LEU A 69 -13.82 19.50 7.24
CA LEU A 69 -13.62 18.08 6.91
C LEU A 69 -12.16 17.61 7.08
N TRP A 70 -11.19 18.52 6.93
CA TRP A 70 -9.77 18.25 7.17
C TRP A 70 -9.47 17.77 8.61
N LEU A 71 -10.30 18.12 9.60
CA LEU A 71 -10.17 17.60 10.97
C LEU A 71 -10.34 16.08 11.00
N SER A 72 -11.23 15.53 10.18
CA SER A 72 -11.43 14.08 10.06
C SER A 72 -10.19 13.37 9.54
N LEU A 73 -9.40 14.04 8.69
CA LEU A 73 -8.11 13.50 8.23
C LEU A 73 -7.11 13.34 9.37
N ILE A 74 -7.25 14.09 10.47
CA ILE A 74 -6.38 14.06 11.67
C ILE A 74 -7.13 13.38 12.84
N CYS A 75 -8.12 12.55 12.54
CA CYS A 75 -8.90 11.78 13.52
C CYS A 75 -9.72 12.66 14.50
N LEU A 76 -9.97 13.92 14.16
CA LEU A 76 -10.80 14.85 14.93
C LEU A 76 -12.20 14.98 14.30
N PRO A 77 -13.24 15.20 15.11
CA PRO A 77 -14.59 15.36 14.59
C PRO A 77 -14.72 16.67 13.79
N PRO A 78 -15.37 16.63 12.61
CA PRO A 78 -15.67 17.81 11.83
C PRO A 78 -16.84 18.60 12.44
N ASN A 79 -16.98 19.87 12.05
CA ASN A 79 -18.08 20.72 12.49
C ASN A 79 -19.33 20.44 11.65
N LEU A 80 -20.12 19.45 12.08
CA LEU A 80 -21.37 19.06 11.43
C LEU A 80 -22.56 19.64 12.18
N GLN A 81 -23.42 20.39 11.48
CA GLN A 81 -24.68 20.91 12.04
C GLN A 81 -25.70 19.81 12.35
N THR A 82 -25.63 18.65 11.67
CA THR A 82 -26.47 17.47 11.93
C THR A 82 -25.66 16.18 11.84
N TYR A 83 -25.62 15.41 12.92
CA TYR A 83 -24.94 14.11 13.01
C TYR A 83 -25.84 12.97 12.50
N GLY A 84 -26.37 13.11 11.28
CA GLY A 84 -27.14 12.04 10.63
C GLY A 84 -26.24 10.88 10.16
N PHE A 85 -26.77 9.66 10.14
CA PHE A 85 -26.07 8.46 9.65
C PHE A 85 -25.44 8.66 8.26
N TRP A 86 -26.19 9.25 7.33
CA TRP A 86 -25.73 9.49 5.95
C TRP A 86 -24.62 10.54 5.87
N SER A 87 -24.68 11.58 6.72
CA SER A 87 -23.64 12.60 6.82
C SER A 87 -22.34 12.02 7.37
N LEU A 88 -22.44 11.13 8.37
CA LEU A 88 -21.31 10.38 8.89
C LEU A 88 -20.69 9.49 7.81
N LEU A 89 -21.52 8.70 7.12
CA LEU A 89 -21.05 7.77 6.10
C LEU A 89 -20.33 8.54 4.99
N PHE A 90 -20.92 9.64 4.53
CA PHE A 90 -20.30 10.52 3.54
C PHE A 90 -18.96 11.09 4.03
N THR A 91 -18.89 11.57 5.27
CA THR A 91 -17.67 12.16 5.82
C THR A 91 -16.53 11.14 5.94
N VAL A 92 -16.82 9.97 6.51
CA VAL A 92 -15.81 8.91 6.68
C VAL A 92 -15.32 8.40 5.33
N THR A 93 -16.23 8.22 4.36
CA THR A 93 -15.87 7.71 3.04
C THR A 93 -15.09 8.72 2.20
N VAL A 94 -15.43 10.01 2.27
CA VAL A 94 -14.65 11.07 1.62
C VAL A 94 -13.28 11.22 2.28
N ALA A 95 -13.19 11.20 3.61
CA ALA A 95 -11.90 11.26 4.32
C ALA A 95 -10.99 10.08 3.92
N ASP A 96 -11.55 8.87 3.80
CA ASP A 96 -10.82 7.70 3.31
C ASP A 96 -10.32 7.88 1.86
N MET A 97 -11.16 8.40 0.95
CA MET A 97 -10.75 8.69 -0.44
C MET A 97 -9.62 9.71 -0.48
N LEU A 98 -9.70 10.78 0.33
CA LEU A 98 -8.65 11.80 0.40
C LEU A 98 -7.32 11.22 0.88
N LEU A 99 -7.33 10.34 1.87
CA LEU A 99 -6.10 9.66 2.29
C LEU A 99 -5.49 8.82 1.18
N LYS A 100 -6.30 8.13 0.36
CA LYS A 100 -5.78 7.40 -0.80
C LYS A 100 -5.05 8.32 -1.77
N PHE A 101 -5.62 9.49 -2.08
CA PHE A 101 -4.96 10.48 -2.93
C PHE A 101 -3.66 11.02 -2.32
N VAL A 102 -3.62 11.24 -1.00
CA VAL A 102 -2.39 11.65 -0.29
C VAL A 102 -1.31 10.57 -0.43
N VAL A 103 -1.64 9.30 -0.18
CA VAL A 103 -0.71 8.17 -0.29
C VAL A 103 -0.19 8.00 -1.71
N MET A 104 -1.07 8.11 -2.70
CA MET A 104 -0.69 8.06 -4.12
C MET A 104 0.25 9.22 -4.48
N SER A 105 0.02 10.42 -3.95
CA SER A 105 0.90 11.58 -4.14
C SER A 105 2.28 11.36 -3.52
N ILE A 106 2.37 10.73 -2.33
CA ILE A 106 3.64 10.35 -1.70
C ILE A 106 4.40 9.34 -2.56
N LYS A 107 3.73 8.29 -3.05
CA LYS A 107 4.35 7.28 -3.94
C LYS A 107 4.88 7.90 -5.24
N LEU A 108 4.09 8.77 -5.87
CA LEU A 108 4.48 9.47 -7.10
C LEU A 108 5.64 10.45 -6.88
N SER A 109 5.65 11.14 -5.75
CA SER A 109 6.78 12.01 -5.36
C SER A 109 8.06 11.21 -5.16
N ALA A 110 7.97 10.02 -4.56
CA ALA A 110 9.10 9.09 -4.46
C ALA A 110 9.59 8.61 -5.85
N VAL A 111 8.71 8.39 -6.84
CA VAL A 111 9.14 8.13 -8.23
C VAL A 111 9.93 9.33 -8.78
N CYS A 112 9.45 10.56 -8.58
CA CYS A 112 10.11 11.75 -9.11
C CYS A 112 11.48 12.02 -8.46
N LEU A 113 11.63 11.76 -7.16
CA LEU A 113 12.79 12.18 -6.36
C LEU A 113 13.82 11.06 -6.10
N LEU A 114 13.37 9.81 -6.01
CA LEU A 114 14.19 8.69 -5.53
C LEU A 114 14.50 7.65 -6.62
N SER A 115 13.86 7.72 -7.79
CA SER A 115 14.07 6.73 -8.87
C SER A 115 15.50 6.67 -9.38
N ASP A 116 16.19 7.81 -9.46
CA ASP A 116 17.59 7.86 -9.90
C ASP A 116 18.59 7.53 -8.78
N ARG A 117 18.17 7.61 -7.51
CA ARG A 117 19.05 7.51 -6.34
C ARG A 117 19.03 6.15 -5.65
N LEU A 118 17.92 5.43 -5.73
CA LEU A 118 17.69 4.19 -5.01
C LEU A 118 17.56 3.01 -5.98
N SER A 119 18.03 1.84 -5.55
CA SER A 119 17.77 0.59 -6.27
C SER A 119 16.27 0.27 -6.27
N CYS A 120 15.83 -0.48 -7.28
CA CYS A 120 14.45 -0.97 -7.43
C CYS A 120 13.94 -1.66 -6.15
N VAL A 121 14.82 -2.37 -5.44
CA VAL A 121 14.51 -3.06 -4.18
C VAL A 121 14.16 -2.07 -3.08
N SER A 122 15.02 -1.08 -2.85
CA SER A 122 14.84 -0.08 -1.80
C SER A 122 13.56 0.72 -2.03
N LEU A 123 13.29 1.10 -3.28
CA LEU A 123 12.06 1.81 -3.65
C LEU A 123 10.80 0.96 -3.42
N THR A 124 10.85 -0.32 -3.77
CA THR A 124 9.74 -1.26 -3.55
C THR A 124 9.45 -1.44 -2.05
N ARG A 125 10.48 -1.50 -1.20
CA ARG A 125 10.32 -1.54 0.25
C ARG A 125 9.64 -0.28 0.77
N ILE A 126 10.05 0.90 0.30
CA ILE A 126 9.43 2.17 0.70
C ILE A 126 7.94 2.15 0.38
N TYR A 127 7.53 1.72 -0.82
CA TYR A 127 6.11 1.67 -1.19
C TYR A 127 5.29 0.72 -0.32
N LEU A 128 5.84 -0.45 0.02
CA LEU A 128 5.19 -1.38 0.93
C LEU A 128 5.05 -0.80 2.34
N ILE A 129 6.10 -0.16 2.85
CA ILE A 129 6.09 0.49 4.17
C ILE A 129 5.05 1.62 4.20
N VAL A 130 5.08 2.51 3.20
CA VAL A 130 4.13 3.62 3.06
C VAL A 130 2.69 3.11 3.04
N GLU A 131 2.39 2.06 2.26
CA GLU A 131 1.04 1.50 2.20
C GLU A 131 0.62 0.86 3.52
N ARG A 132 1.51 0.16 4.23
CA ARG A 132 1.20 -0.46 5.53
C ARG A 132 0.96 0.58 6.63
N PHE A 133 1.76 1.65 6.65
CA PHE A 133 1.50 2.79 7.55
C PHE A 133 0.15 3.43 7.23
N TYR A 134 -0.17 3.59 5.95
CA TYR A 134 -1.49 4.07 5.54
C TYR A 134 -2.62 3.13 6.00
N GLN A 135 -2.50 1.80 5.83
CA GLN A 135 -3.53 0.85 6.27
C GLN A 135 -3.79 0.96 7.78
N LEU A 136 -2.74 1.18 8.57
CA LEU A 136 -2.87 1.43 10.00
C LEU A 136 -3.56 2.78 10.27
N TYR A 137 -3.10 3.85 9.63
CA TYR A 137 -3.65 5.20 9.80
C TYR A 137 -5.14 5.28 9.47
N ARG A 138 -5.52 4.61 8.39
CA ARG A 138 -6.90 4.50 7.91
C ARG A 138 -7.87 3.94 8.95
N GLN A 139 -7.40 3.09 9.86
CA GLN A 139 -8.22 2.56 10.96
C GLN A 139 -8.59 3.64 11.98
N PHE A 140 -7.77 4.68 12.14
CA PHE A 140 -7.98 5.75 13.10
C PHE A 140 -8.94 6.83 12.60
N VAL A 141 -8.95 7.14 11.31
CA VAL A 141 -9.77 8.23 10.75
C VAL A 141 -11.26 8.15 11.09
N PRO A 142 -11.93 6.99 10.99
CA PRO A 142 -13.33 6.88 11.37
C PRO A 142 -13.57 7.03 12.89
N ILE A 143 -12.56 6.83 13.74
CA ILE A 143 -12.71 6.75 15.21
C ILE A 143 -13.33 8.02 15.77
N GLY A 144 -12.76 9.19 15.46
CA GLY A 144 -13.26 10.45 15.99
C GLY A 144 -14.70 10.76 15.55
N VAL A 145 -15.03 10.45 14.29
CA VAL A 145 -16.35 10.73 13.70
C VAL A 145 -17.43 9.81 14.27
N TRP A 146 -17.16 8.51 14.36
CA TRP A 146 -18.06 7.52 14.95
C TRP A 146 -18.22 7.72 16.45
N TYR A 147 -17.14 8.06 17.17
CA TYR A 147 -17.21 8.31 18.61
C TYR A 147 -18.20 9.43 18.94
N VAL A 148 -18.08 10.59 18.27
CA VAL A 148 -19.01 11.71 18.50
C VAL A 148 -20.44 11.34 18.12
N THR A 149 -20.64 10.61 17.02
CA THR A 149 -22.00 10.25 16.60
C THR A 149 -22.64 9.21 17.53
N LEU A 150 -21.88 8.23 18.02
CA LEU A 150 -22.39 7.22 18.96
C LEU A 150 -22.63 7.82 20.35
N VAL A 151 -21.79 8.74 20.81
CA VAL A 151 -21.91 9.34 22.15
C VAL A 151 -22.89 10.52 22.18
N SER A 152 -22.84 11.40 21.18
CA SER A 152 -23.69 12.61 21.09
C SER A 152 -25.00 12.40 20.34
N GLY A 153 -25.10 11.35 19.51
CA GLY A 153 -26.31 11.01 18.75
C GLY A 153 -27.32 10.14 19.52
N GLY A 154 -27.00 9.74 20.76
CA GLY A 154 -27.97 9.12 21.66
C GLY A 154 -29.02 10.16 22.07
N GLY A 155 -30.14 10.22 21.33
CA GLY A 155 -31.24 11.13 21.63
C GLY A 155 -31.79 10.94 23.06
N ALA A 156 -32.50 11.95 23.56
CA ALA A 156 -33.09 11.96 24.90
C ALA A 156 -33.98 10.73 25.20
N ASP A 157 -34.50 10.07 24.17
CA ASP A 157 -35.43 8.92 24.25
C ASP A 157 -34.77 7.55 24.04
N SER A 158 -33.49 7.49 23.64
CA SER A 158 -32.78 6.22 23.54
C SER A 158 -32.34 5.76 24.93
N SER A 159 -32.64 4.50 25.27
CA SER A 159 -32.21 3.93 26.54
C SER A 159 -30.68 4.03 26.63
N ARG A 160 -30.17 4.67 27.69
CA ARG A 160 -28.73 4.87 27.93
C ARG A 160 -27.94 3.56 27.77
N ILE A 161 -28.58 2.44 28.09
CA ILE A 161 -28.07 1.07 27.94
C ILE A 161 -27.74 0.74 26.48
N TYR A 162 -28.63 1.04 25.52
CA TYR A 162 -28.40 0.75 24.10
C TYR A 162 -27.18 1.50 23.56
N THR A 163 -27.08 2.79 23.87
CA THR A 163 -25.94 3.63 23.46
C THR A 163 -24.62 3.13 24.06
N SER A 164 -24.61 2.77 25.35
CA SER A 164 -23.42 2.21 26.01
C SER A 164 -22.98 0.87 25.39
N LEU A 165 -23.92 -0.03 25.08
CA LEU A 165 -23.61 -1.31 24.44
C LEU A 165 -23.02 -1.13 23.04
N LEU A 166 -23.56 -0.20 22.23
CA LEU A 166 -23.03 0.11 20.90
C LEU A 166 -21.60 0.68 20.95
N VAL A 167 -21.31 1.58 21.89
CA VAL A 167 -19.96 2.15 22.06
C VAL A 167 -18.96 1.06 22.44
N ILE A 168 -19.33 0.15 23.35
CA ILE A 168 -18.47 -0.98 23.75
C ILE A 168 -18.24 -1.93 22.56
N ALA A 169 -19.30 -2.30 21.84
CA ALA A 169 -19.19 -3.16 20.66
C ALA A 169 -18.27 -2.53 19.60
N TYR A 170 -18.46 -1.24 19.30
CA TYR A 170 -17.61 -0.49 18.38
C TYR A 170 -16.15 -0.47 18.83
N ALA A 171 -15.88 -0.22 20.13
CA ALA A 171 -14.53 -0.23 20.68
C ALA A 171 -13.85 -1.61 20.51
N ILE A 172 -14.57 -2.71 20.75
CA ILE A 172 -14.05 -4.08 20.56
C ILE A 172 -13.70 -4.32 19.08
N PHE A 173 -14.62 -4.03 18.16
CA PHE A 173 -14.36 -4.16 16.72
C PHE A 173 -13.17 -3.30 16.27
N LYS A 174 -13.01 -2.11 16.85
CA LYS A 174 -11.88 -1.22 16.56
C LYS A 174 -10.55 -1.73 17.08
N VAL A 175 -10.50 -2.22 18.31
CA VAL A 175 -9.29 -2.86 18.85
C VAL A 175 -8.87 -4.04 17.98
N HIS A 176 -9.82 -4.88 17.56
CA HIS A 176 -9.55 -5.97 16.64
C HIS A 176 -9.02 -5.49 15.27
N SER A 177 -9.64 -4.47 14.67
CA SER A 177 -9.21 -3.90 13.38
C SER A 177 -7.81 -3.26 13.45
N LEU A 178 -7.49 -2.59 14.55
CA LEU A 178 -6.16 -2.04 14.80
C LEU A 178 -5.12 -3.13 15.00
N TYR A 179 -5.42 -4.15 15.79
CA TYR A 179 -4.54 -5.28 16.05
C TYR A 179 -4.17 -6.01 14.75
N THR A 180 -5.19 -6.39 13.96
CA THR A 180 -5.01 -7.06 12.67
C THR A 180 -4.20 -6.22 11.67
N SER A 181 -4.35 -4.89 11.68
CA SER A 181 -3.59 -3.98 10.82
C SER A 181 -2.14 -3.75 11.29
N ALA A 182 -1.90 -3.78 12.61
CA ALA A 182 -0.60 -3.51 13.21
C ALA A 182 0.40 -4.68 13.07
N ILE A 183 -0.06 -5.93 13.24
CA ILE A 183 0.79 -7.14 13.14
C ILE A 183 1.67 -7.17 11.87
N PRO A 184 1.14 -7.02 10.64
CA PRO A 184 1.96 -7.09 9.43
C PRO A 184 2.97 -5.93 9.35
N LEU A 185 2.61 -4.75 9.85
CA LEU A 185 3.51 -3.59 9.89
C LEU A 185 4.68 -3.85 10.85
N VAL A 186 4.40 -4.35 12.06
CA VAL A 186 5.45 -4.72 13.03
C VAL A 186 6.36 -5.81 12.47
N LYS A 187 5.80 -6.84 11.82
CA LYS A 187 6.59 -7.90 11.16
C LYS A 187 7.53 -7.32 10.10
N ILE A 188 7.06 -6.39 9.25
CA ILE A 188 7.91 -5.75 8.24
C ILE A 188 8.98 -4.89 8.89
N LEU A 189 8.64 -4.05 9.88
CA LEU A 189 9.60 -3.21 10.58
C LEU A 189 10.67 -4.03 11.31
N ALA A 190 10.29 -5.15 11.94
CA ALA A 190 11.22 -6.09 12.56
C ALA A 190 12.17 -6.71 11.53
N ASN A 191 11.65 -7.09 10.35
CA ASN A 191 12.48 -7.60 9.25
C ASN A 191 13.40 -6.54 8.61
N LEU A 192 13.09 -5.23 8.73
CA LEU A 192 14.02 -4.17 8.31
C LEU A 192 15.21 -4.05 9.26
N ILE A 193 15.06 -4.47 10.53
CA ILE A 193 16.12 -4.47 11.53
C ILE A 193 17.00 -5.73 11.42
N GLN A 194 16.40 -6.89 11.08
CA GLN A 194 17.07 -8.18 10.98
C GLN A 194 17.30 -8.66 9.54
N THR A 195 18.05 -7.92 8.71
CA THR A 195 18.49 -8.32 7.35
C THR A 195 17.36 -8.62 6.31
N PRO A 196 17.62 -8.44 5.00
CA PRO A 196 16.55 -8.22 4.04
C PRO A 196 16.04 -9.52 3.40
N THR A 197 15.21 -10.29 4.08
CA THR A 197 14.63 -11.50 3.46
C THR A 197 13.11 -11.46 3.48
N LEU A 198 12.52 -10.61 2.63
CA LEU A 198 11.08 -10.66 2.36
C LEU A 198 10.65 -11.99 1.67
N PHE A 199 11.60 -12.77 1.14
CA PHE A 199 11.33 -13.84 0.16
C PHE A 199 12.10 -15.16 0.36
N GLY A 200 12.93 -15.28 1.41
CA GLY A 200 13.71 -16.51 1.68
C GLY A 200 15.11 -16.22 2.22
N ASN A 201 15.70 -17.21 2.91
CA ASN A 201 17.00 -17.08 3.57
C ASN A 201 18.10 -16.65 2.59
N ASN A 202 18.92 -15.69 3.00
CA ASN A 202 20.12 -15.31 2.26
C ASN A 202 21.07 -16.52 2.26
N THR A 203 21.30 -17.14 1.10
CA THR A 203 22.46 -18.03 0.92
C THR A 203 23.70 -17.16 0.75
N ALA A 204 24.15 -16.51 1.83
CA ALA A 204 25.49 -15.97 1.90
C ALA A 204 26.42 -17.14 2.26
N GLN A 205 27.12 -17.67 1.25
CA GLN A 205 28.26 -18.60 1.37
C GLN A 205 27.98 -19.96 2.05
N SER A 206 27.81 -20.99 1.23
CA SER A 206 28.39 -22.30 1.51
C SER A 206 29.22 -22.73 0.29
N SER A 207 30.36 -22.06 0.11
CA SER A 207 31.42 -22.54 -0.78
C SER A 207 32.55 -23.09 0.09
N THR A 208 32.32 -24.25 0.68
CA THR A 208 33.41 -25.13 1.12
C THR A 208 33.41 -26.35 0.22
N LYS A 209 34.37 -26.34 -0.71
CA LYS A 209 34.83 -27.38 -1.64
C LYS A 209 34.36 -28.81 -1.34
N SER A 210 33.74 -29.44 -2.34
CA SER A 210 33.87 -30.88 -2.60
C SER A 210 34.17 -31.08 -4.08
N SER A 211 35.40 -31.55 -4.34
CA SER A 211 35.87 -32.14 -5.59
C SER A 211 35.12 -33.45 -5.89
N ASP A 212 34.48 -33.57 -7.05
CA ASP A 212 34.91 -34.51 -8.12
C ASP A 212 33.84 -34.70 -9.23
N THR A 213 34.34 -34.68 -10.47
CA THR A 213 33.84 -35.33 -11.69
C THR A 213 32.37 -35.18 -12.14
N GLY A 214 32.20 -34.56 -13.33
CA GLY A 214 31.29 -35.10 -14.36
C GLY A 214 29.95 -34.41 -14.62
N SER A 215 29.95 -33.41 -15.51
CA SER A 215 28.84 -32.96 -16.36
C SER A 215 27.60 -32.30 -15.73
N CYS A 216 27.03 -31.35 -16.49
CA CYS A 216 25.81 -30.57 -16.26
C CYS A 216 25.98 -29.32 -15.37
N SER A 217 26.24 -28.19 -16.05
CA SER A 217 26.11 -26.79 -15.61
C SER A 217 25.32 -26.55 -14.32
N ASP A 218 26.03 -26.48 -13.20
CA ASP A 218 25.54 -25.82 -11.98
C ASP A 218 25.68 -24.31 -12.19
N SER A 219 24.87 -23.77 -13.10
CA SER A 219 24.96 -22.38 -13.53
C SER A 219 24.53 -21.51 -12.37
N ASN A 220 25.49 -20.82 -11.76
CA ASN A 220 25.29 -19.77 -10.75
C ASN A 220 24.64 -18.50 -11.36
N GLU A 221 23.86 -18.69 -12.43
CA GLU A 221 23.23 -17.69 -13.27
C GLU A 221 21.73 -17.61 -12.96
N CYS A 222 21.20 -16.40 -12.89
CA CYS A 222 19.78 -16.20 -12.68
C CYS A 222 19.01 -16.55 -13.97
N PRO A 223 17.97 -17.40 -13.92
CA PRO A 223 17.20 -17.79 -15.11
C PRO A 223 16.40 -16.63 -15.74
N ILE A 224 16.23 -15.51 -15.01
CA ILE A 224 15.52 -14.33 -15.51
C ILE A 224 16.47 -13.40 -16.28
N CYS A 225 17.62 -13.05 -15.71
CA CYS A 225 18.56 -12.10 -16.35
C CYS A 225 19.71 -12.78 -17.10
N ARG A 226 19.90 -14.09 -16.93
CA ARG A 226 21.00 -14.89 -17.53
C ARG A 226 22.40 -14.34 -17.19
N GLU A 227 22.50 -13.69 -16.04
CA GLU A 227 23.75 -13.18 -15.48
C GLU A 227 24.01 -13.89 -14.14
N LEU A 228 25.26 -13.84 -13.67
CA LEU A 228 25.64 -14.31 -12.34
C LEU A 228 24.72 -13.73 -11.26
N MET A 229 24.21 -14.58 -10.36
CA MET A 229 23.22 -14.17 -9.36
C MET A 229 23.77 -13.10 -8.40
N ARG A 230 23.14 -11.92 -8.38
CA ARG A 230 23.43 -10.84 -7.42
C ARG A 230 22.37 -10.86 -6.32
N GLY A 231 22.78 -11.13 -5.09
CA GLY A 231 21.85 -11.29 -3.95
C GLY A 231 20.82 -12.41 -4.21
N PRO A 232 21.27 -13.68 -4.34
CA PRO A 232 20.38 -14.80 -4.63
C PRO A 232 19.36 -14.99 -3.51
N VAL A 233 18.10 -15.20 -3.91
CA VAL A 233 17.02 -15.59 -3.01
C VAL A 233 16.44 -16.90 -3.50
N ARG A 234 16.36 -17.88 -2.60
CA ARG A 234 15.78 -19.19 -2.86
C ARG A 234 14.34 -19.24 -2.33
N LEU A 235 13.39 -19.51 -3.22
CA LEU A 235 11.98 -19.69 -2.88
C LEU A 235 11.75 -21.02 -2.14
N ALA A 236 10.58 -21.19 -1.52
CA ALA A 236 10.15 -22.46 -0.91
C ALA A 236 10.12 -23.63 -1.92
N CYS A 237 9.82 -23.34 -3.20
CA CYS A 237 9.91 -24.29 -4.32
C CYS A 237 11.36 -24.58 -4.77
N GLN A 238 12.35 -24.11 -4.01
CA GLN A 238 13.79 -24.31 -4.20
C GLN A 238 14.42 -23.61 -5.42
N HIS A 239 13.65 -22.90 -6.24
CA HIS A 239 14.19 -22.09 -7.32
C HIS A 239 14.84 -20.80 -6.81
N ALA A 240 16.01 -20.46 -7.36
CA ALA A 240 16.80 -19.30 -6.97
C ALA A 240 16.88 -18.24 -8.09
N PHE A 241 16.81 -16.97 -7.70
CA PHE A 241 16.85 -15.82 -8.60
C PHE A 241 17.61 -14.66 -7.94
N CYS A 242 18.08 -13.68 -8.72
CA CYS A 242 18.44 -12.37 -8.15
C CYS A 242 17.20 -11.77 -7.45
N LEU A 243 17.37 -11.18 -6.27
CA LEU A 243 16.30 -10.50 -5.54
C LEU A 243 15.52 -9.52 -6.44
N ASP A 244 16.24 -8.71 -7.23
CA ASP A 244 15.67 -7.72 -8.14
C ASP A 244 14.85 -8.36 -9.26
N CYS A 245 15.31 -9.49 -9.80
CA CYS A 245 14.59 -10.21 -10.85
C CYS A 245 13.30 -10.82 -10.29
N LEU A 246 13.37 -11.41 -9.10
CA LEU A 246 12.21 -12.00 -8.43
C LEU A 246 11.16 -10.93 -8.07
N LEU A 247 11.57 -9.81 -7.47
CA LEU A 247 10.66 -8.72 -7.11
C LEU A 247 9.91 -8.13 -8.30
N ARG A 248 10.61 -7.98 -9.43
CA ARG A 248 10.01 -7.50 -10.69
C ARG A 248 8.96 -8.48 -11.21
N TRP A 249 9.25 -9.77 -11.16
CA TRP A 249 8.30 -10.81 -11.53
C TRP A 249 7.08 -10.82 -10.59
N LEU A 250 7.30 -10.77 -9.29
CA LEU A 250 6.25 -10.82 -8.26
C LEU A 250 5.31 -9.60 -8.28
N ALA A 251 5.78 -8.47 -8.80
CA ALA A 251 4.93 -7.31 -9.04
C ALA A 251 3.83 -7.57 -10.10
N GLN A 252 4.03 -8.55 -10.99
CA GLN A 252 3.09 -8.90 -12.06
C GLN A 252 2.42 -10.27 -11.84
N SER A 253 3.15 -11.25 -11.31
CA SER A 253 2.66 -12.60 -11.06
C SER A 253 3.15 -13.11 -9.71
N ARG A 254 2.24 -13.53 -8.82
CA ARG A 254 2.57 -14.06 -7.47
C ARG A 254 3.09 -15.50 -7.46
N THR A 255 3.63 -15.97 -8.58
CA THR A 255 4.07 -17.35 -8.79
C THR A 255 5.56 -17.42 -9.07
N CYS A 256 6.18 -18.58 -8.84
CA CYS A 256 7.54 -18.83 -9.26
C CYS A 256 7.66 -18.77 -10.81
N PRO A 257 8.66 -18.06 -11.37
CA PRO A 257 8.90 -18.02 -12.82
C PRO A 257 9.15 -19.38 -13.46
N MET A 258 9.71 -20.35 -12.71
CA MET A 258 10.10 -21.65 -13.25
C MET A 258 9.00 -22.71 -13.09
N CYS A 259 8.43 -22.86 -11.89
CA CYS A 259 7.43 -23.91 -11.62
C CYS A 259 6.00 -23.39 -11.42
N ARG A 260 5.76 -22.08 -11.47
CA ARG A 260 4.45 -21.44 -11.23
C ARG A 260 3.81 -21.70 -9.87
N GLN A 261 4.51 -22.31 -8.92
CA GLN A 261 4.05 -22.43 -7.54
C GLN A 261 3.93 -21.06 -6.86
N ALA A 262 2.89 -20.84 -6.06
CA ALA A 262 2.69 -19.57 -5.34
C ALA A 262 3.86 -19.27 -4.39
N VAL A 263 4.35 -18.02 -4.42
CA VAL A 263 5.54 -17.60 -3.65
C VAL A 263 5.22 -17.21 -2.21
N ALA A 264 4.04 -16.62 -2.00
CA ALA A 264 3.51 -16.34 -0.67
C ALA A 264 2.06 -16.84 -0.64
N PRO A 265 1.78 -18.02 -0.06
CA PRO A 265 0.40 -18.35 0.25
C PRO A 265 -0.13 -17.31 1.25
N PRO A 266 -1.40 -16.86 1.13
CA PRO A 266 -1.98 -15.96 2.11
C PRO A 266 -1.95 -16.65 3.48
N VAL A 267 -1.15 -16.11 4.39
CA VAL A 267 -1.15 -16.55 5.79
C VAL A 267 -2.24 -15.74 6.49
N ASP A 268 -3.23 -16.42 7.05
CA ASP A 268 -4.35 -15.82 7.79
C ASP A 268 -5.18 -14.79 6.98
N GLY A 269 -5.32 -14.98 5.66
CA GLY A 269 -6.10 -14.08 4.80
C GLY A 269 -5.39 -12.77 4.43
N GLN A 270 -4.18 -12.52 4.94
CA GLN A 270 -3.35 -11.39 4.56
C GLN A 270 -2.37 -11.77 3.45
N ASP A 271 -2.60 -11.24 2.25
CA ASP A 271 -1.66 -11.38 1.14
C ASP A 271 -0.43 -10.49 1.42
N ALA A 272 0.69 -11.11 1.84
CA ALA A 272 1.94 -10.40 2.16
C ALA A 272 2.49 -9.61 0.97
N LEU A 273 2.09 -10.01 -0.25
CA LEU A 273 2.44 -9.37 -1.52
C LEU A 273 1.40 -8.35 -2.01
N ALA A 274 0.38 -8.06 -1.20
CA ALA A 274 -0.54 -6.96 -1.48
C ALA A 274 0.25 -5.66 -1.67
N TRP A 275 -0.07 -4.92 -2.73
CA TRP A 275 0.54 -3.63 -3.10
C TRP A 275 2.02 -3.68 -3.47
N LEU A 276 2.59 -4.88 -3.66
CA LEU A 276 3.94 -5.01 -4.24
C LEU A 276 4.00 -4.33 -5.61
N ASP A 277 2.93 -4.39 -6.39
CA ASP A 277 2.76 -3.72 -7.68
C ASP A 277 2.72 -2.17 -7.58
N GLY A 278 2.65 -1.61 -6.38
CA GLY A 278 2.59 -0.18 -6.12
C GLY A 278 1.16 0.38 -5.99
N SER A 279 0.14 -0.46 -6.17
CA SER A 279 -1.27 -0.07 -6.03
C SER A 279 -1.59 0.43 -4.61
N THR A 280 -2.64 1.23 -4.47
CA THR A 280 -3.26 1.58 -3.18
C THR A 280 -4.59 0.84 -3.04
N THR A 281 -4.98 0.48 -1.81
CA THR A 281 -6.18 -0.32 -1.55
C THR A 281 -7.46 0.22 -2.21
N SER A 282 -8.20 -0.66 -2.89
CA SER A 282 -9.50 -0.33 -3.48
C SER A 282 -10.64 -0.37 -2.48
N GLY A 283 -10.58 -1.24 -1.45
CA GLY A 283 -11.62 -1.36 -0.42
C GLY A 283 -11.90 -0.01 0.25
N LEU A 284 -13.09 0.18 0.83
CA LEU A 284 -13.52 1.42 1.51
C LEU A 284 -13.54 1.19 3.03
N GLN A 285 -13.00 2.12 3.82
CA GLN A 285 -12.98 1.99 5.28
C GLN A 285 -14.16 2.79 5.80
N ILE A 286 -15.24 2.08 6.09
CA ILE A 286 -16.50 2.69 6.54
C ILE A 286 -16.55 2.77 8.06
N TYR A 287 -16.01 1.76 8.75
CA TYR A 287 -16.04 1.67 10.20
C TYR A 287 -14.67 1.80 10.81
#